data_AF-A0A917D9R2-F1
#
_entry.id   AF-A0A917D9R2-F1
#
_cell.length_a   1.000
_cell.length_b   1.000
_cell.length_c   1.000
_cell.angle_alpha   90.00
_cell.angle_beta   90.00
_cell.angle_gamma   90.00
#
_symmetry.space_group_name_H-M   'P 1'
#
loop_
_entity.id
_entity.type
_entity.pdbx_description
1 polymer ?
#
loop_
_entity_poly.entity_id
_entity_poly.type
_entity_poly.pdbx_seq_one_letter_code
_entity_poly.pdbx_strand_id
1 'polypeptide(L)'
;MTPAVRLIVLILISLFALPSTGRAFAPAATLAGDAGGARRCRAADPPAGFDEVSSSAADSSNRSLRRISAADVLRSSPLALGNPFYPADIVAAELGVDAWALENLDLLSLDEILWRWDGLYGFFLFPAADDAPEIALAMGRAGLQRQRAALQAAMRLFGNPFPRDSQERSRRNAFMTSPAGIPSPFDIALRFQSQASGSLDAYDQELEEAIARDRCLSAAVAALRAMLRDHQRLLRLIDWLSRDIDVDASTPAYREAVLSLPLEFRTLYLASRPTMTHASGLQGMFAGGDGALAPEIAQALEDLRLAQQAAVIREGIAMFGPSFPISTVERRELFFASAGISPLDRNLLDLSARIDRGAIVDAMVLRARADGVLPR
;
A
#
# COMPACT_ATOMS: atom_id res chain seq x y z
N MET A 1 8.25 28.29 -4.15
CA MET A 1 8.65 27.08 -3.40
C MET A 1 9.74 27.45 -2.42
N THR A 2 9.55 27.13 -1.14
CA THR A 2 10.59 27.31 -0.12
C THR A 2 11.71 26.29 -0.32
N PRO A 3 12.95 26.58 0.14
CA PRO A 3 14.07 25.66 0.02
C PRO A 3 13.82 24.28 0.66
N ALA A 4 12.98 24.20 1.69
CA ALA A 4 12.55 22.94 2.30
C ALA A 4 11.71 22.05 1.35
N VAL A 5 10.81 22.65 0.56
CA VAL A 5 10.00 21.91 -0.43
C VAL A 5 10.86 21.44 -1.60
N ARG A 6 11.89 22.23 -1.99
CA ARG A 6 12.88 21.78 -3.00
C ARG A 6 13.71 20.60 -2.51
N LEU A 7 14.07 20.55 -1.23
CA LEU A 7 14.86 19.46 -0.66
C LEU A 7 14.07 18.15 -0.57
N ILE A 8 12.78 18.20 -0.20
CA ILE A 8 11.90 17.01 -0.17
C ILE A 8 11.67 16.47 -1.59
N VAL A 9 11.43 17.36 -2.57
CA VAL A 9 11.31 16.96 -3.98
C VAL A 9 12.63 16.38 -4.51
N LEU A 10 13.79 16.93 -4.14
CA LEU A 10 15.10 16.39 -4.53
C LEU A 10 15.44 15.06 -3.88
N ILE A 11 15.07 14.83 -2.61
CA ILE A 11 15.27 13.55 -1.92
C ILE A 11 14.37 12.47 -2.54
N LEU A 12 13.11 12.80 -2.86
CA LEU A 12 12.23 11.90 -3.60
C LEU A 12 12.81 11.58 -4.98
N ILE A 13 13.24 12.58 -5.76
CA ILE A 13 13.85 12.34 -7.08
C ILE A 13 15.14 11.50 -6.98
N SER A 14 15.97 11.69 -5.96
CA SER A 14 17.26 11.01 -5.83
C SER A 14 17.13 9.56 -5.36
N LEU A 15 16.09 9.22 -4.59
CA LEU A 15 15.76 7.83 -4.23
C LEU A 15 15.25 7.01 -5.43
N PHE A 16 14.78 7.67 -6.49
CA PHE A 16 14.27 7.03 -7.71
C PHE A 16 15.18 7.20 -8.94
N ALA A 17 16.32 7.88 -8.81
CA ALA A 17 17.29 8.09 -9.88
C ALA A 17 18.40 7.01 -9.93
N LEU A 18 18.13 5.81 -9.43
CA LEU A 18 18.94 4.65 -9.85
C LEU A 18 18.71 4.46 -11.34
N PRO A 19 19.77 4.36 -12.18
CA PRO A 19 19.57 4.02 -13.58
C PRO A 19 18.79 2.71 -13.62
N SER A 20 17.64 2.70 -14.31
CA SER A 20 16.98 1.44 -14.63
C SER A 20 18.03 0.65 -15.41
N THR A 21 18.61 -0.36 -14.78
CA THR A 21 19.28 -1.41 -15.53
C THR A 21 18.16 -2.03 -16.32
N GLY A 22 17.94 -1.54 -17.55
CA GLY A 22 16.86 -1.99 -18.40
C GLY A 22 16.88 -3.50 -18.33
N ARG A 23 15.81 -4.09 -17.78
CA ARG A 23 15.64 -5.54 -17.81
C ARG A 23 15.79 -5.88 -19.27
N ALA A 24 16.89 -6.55 -19.62
CA ALA A 24 17.03 -7.17 -20.92
C ALA A 24 16.04 -8.32 -20.89
N PHE A 25 14.75 -8.00 -21.09
CA PHE A 25 13.79 -8.98 -21.53
C PHE A 25 14.42 -9.58 -22.77
N ALA A 26 14.66 -10.89 -22.73
CA ALA A 26 14.89 -11.63 -23.95
C ALA A 26 13.81 -11.16 -24.94
N PRO A 27 14.17 -10.78 -26.18
CA PRO A 27 13.19 -10.28 -27.13
C PRO A 27 12.00 -11.24 -27.15
N ALA A 28 10.79 -10.70 -27.18
CA ALA A 28 9.51 -11.42 -27.16
C ALA A 28 9.30 -12.40 -28.35
N ALA A 29 10.37 -12.86 -28.99
CA ALA A 29 10.43 -13.91 -29.98
C ALA A 29 10.33 -15.29 -29.30
N THR A 30 9.16 -15.61 -28.74
CA THR A 30 8.51 -16.96 -28.67
C THR A 30 7.32 -17.03 -27.68
N LEU A 31 6.69 -15.91 -27.29
CA LEU A 31 5.40 -15.98 -26.56
C LEU A 31 4.17 -16.03 -27.48
N ALA A 32 4.37 -16.13 -28.80
CA ALA A 32 3.33 -16.36 -29.79
C ALA A 32 3.00 -17.85 -30.02
N GLY A 33 3.54 -18.76 -29.18
CA GLY A 33 3.21 -20.18 -29.19
C GLY A 33 1.93 -20.46 -28.38
N ASP A 34 0.87 -20.84 -29.08
CA ASP A 34 -0.39 -21.41 -28.60
C ASP A 34 -1.21 -20.62 -27.57
N ALA A 35 -2.16 -19.84 -28.11
CA ALA A 35 -3.36 -19.40 -27.40
C ALA A 35 -4.42 -20.50 -27.23
N GLY A 36 -4.19 -21.73 -27.75
CA GLY A 36 -5.19 -22.81 -27.79
C GLY A 36 -4.82 -24.12 -27.08
N GLY A 37 -3.57 -24.30 -26.65
CA GLY A 37 -3.16 -25.47 -25.88
C GLY A 37 -3.48 -25.27 -24.40
N ALA A 38 -4.30 -26.16 -23.82
CA ALA A 38 -4.51 -26.19 -22.37
C ALA A 38 -3.14 -26.32 -21.67
N ARG A 39 -2.61 -25.19 -21.19
CA ARG A 39 -1.34 -25.15 -20.47
C ARG A 39 -1.48 -26.01 -19.23
N ARG A 40 -0.61 -27.01 -19.11
CA ARG A 40 -0.54 -27.82 -17.91
C ARG A 40 0.17 -26.98 -16.86
N CYS A 41 -0.60 -26.36 -15.98
CA CYS A 41 -0.07 -25.75 -14.77
C CYS A 41 0.80 -26.81 -14.07
N ARG A 42 2.08 -26.50 -13.85
CA ARG A 42 2.92 -27.26 -12.92
C ARG A 42 2.51 -26.82 -11.50
N ALA A 43 1.26 -27.05 -11.12
CA ALA A 43 0.79 -26.75 -9.79
C ALA A 43 1.24 -27.89 -8.86
N ALA A 44 1.97 -27.56 -7.80
CA ALA A 44 2.00 -28.42 -6.62
C ALA A 44 0.56 -28.60 -6.12
N ASP A 45 0.23 -29.79 -5.61
CA ASP A 45 -1.08 -30.01 -4.99
C ASP A 45 -1.31 -28.93 -3.92
N PRO A 46 -2.50 -28.30 -3.87
CA PRO A 46 -2.77 -27.29 -2.87
C PRO A 46 -2.53 -27.90 -1.48
N PRO A 47 -1.89 -27.16 -0.55
CA PRO A 47 -1.69 -27.66 0.80
C PRO A 47 -3.04 -28.06 1.39
N ALA A 48 -3.17 -29.31 1.84
CA ALA A 48 -4.41 -29.85 2.37
C ALA A 48 -4.90 -29.00 3.57
N GLY A 49 -6.12 -28.45 3.50
CA GLY A 49 -6.76 -27.82 4.66
C GLY A 49 -7.53 -26.50 4.47
N PHE A 50 -7.88 -26.08 3.26
CA PHE A 50 -8.76 -24.91 3.07
C PHE A 50 -10.24 -25.33 2.93
N ASP A 51 -10.95 -25.40 4.06
CA ASP A 51 -12.41 -25.57 4.08
C ASP A 51 -13.10 -24.19 4.02
N GLU A 52 -13.89 -23.95 2.97
CA GLU A 52 -14.82 -22.82 2.91
C GLU A 52 -16.10 -23.15 3.70
N VAL A 53 -16.18 -22.67 4.94
CA VAL A 53 -17.40 -22.75 5.76
C VAL A 53 -18.30 -21.55 5.45
N SER A 54 -19.59 -21.76 5.19
CA SER A 54 -20.58 -20.70 4.89
C SER A 54 -21.23 -20.15 6.18
N SER A 55 -21.32 -18.81 6.39
CA SER A 55 -22.11 -18.18 7.49
C SER A 55 -22.29 -16.64 7.34
N SER A 56 -23.22 -16.09 8.13
CA SER A 56 -24.06 -14.87 8.02
C SER A 56 -23.40 -13.46 8.05
N ALA A 57 -24.21 -12.42 7.82
CA ALA A 57 -23.81 -11.03 7.52
C ALA A 57 -23.13 -10.20 8.64
N ALA A 58 -23.19 -10.58 9.92
CA ALA A 58 -22.35 -9.96 10.96
C ALA A 58 -20.99 -10.66 11.09
N ASP A 59 -20.89 -11.89 10.59
CA ASP A 59 -19.67 -12.69 10.47
C ASP A 59 -18.89 -12.30 9.20
N SER A 60 -19.52 -11.66 8.20
CA SER A 60 -18.88 -11.35 6.92
C SER A 60 -17.81 -10.24 7.01
N SER A 61 -18.01 -9.20 7.82
CA SER A 61 -17.03 -8.11 8.03
C SER A 61 -15.83 -8.57 8.87
N ASN A 62 -16.05 -9.41 9.88
CA ASN A 62 -14.94 -10.02 10.63
C ASN A 62 -14.22 -11.11 9.82
N ARG A 63 -14.93 -11.83 8.94
CA ARG A 63 -14.34 -12.84 8.07
C ARG A 63 -13.54 -12.21 6.93
N SER A 64 -13.93 -11.06 6.41
CA SER A 64 -13.12 -10.31 5.43
C SER A 64 -11.78 -9.91 6.05
N LEU A 65 -11.77 -9.44 7.30
CA LEU A 65 -10.52 -9.13 8.03
C LEU A 65 -9.67 -10.37 8.37
N ARG A 66 -10.19 -11.58 8.21
CA ARG A 66 -9.45 -12.83 8.50
C ARG A 66 -8.86 -13.48 7.25
N ARG A 67 -9.21 -13.04 6.05
CA ARG A 67 -8.72 -13.61 4.79
C ARG A 67 -8.01 -12.53 3.98
N ILE A 68 -6.74 -12.76 3.65
CA ILE A 68 -6.02 -11.87 2.73
C ILE A 68 -6.50 -12.15 1.32
N SER A 69 -7.17 -11.17 0.70
CA SER A 69 -7.60 -11.21 -0.70
C SER A 69 -6.40 -11.51 -1.61
N ALA A 70 -6.60 -12.12 -2.78
CA ALA A 70 -5.56 -12.26 -3.77
C ALA A 70 -4.93 -10.90 -4.12
N ALA A 71 -5.74 -9.85 -4.31
CA ALA A 71 -5.25 -8.50 -4.53
C ALA A 71 -4.30 -8.04 -3.41
N ASP A 72 -4.69 -8.22 -2.14
CA ASP A 72 -3.83 -7.86 -1.00
C ASP A 72 -2.60 -8.76 -0.86
N VAL A 73 -2.67 -10.02 -1.27
CA VAL A 73 -1.48 -10.90 -1.35
C VAL A 73 -0.48 -10.34 -2.35
N LEU A 74 -0.94 -9.91 -3.53
CA LEU A 74 -0.07 -9.33 -4.55
C LEU A 74 0.59 -8.04 -4.07
N ARG A 75 -0.15 -7.16 -3.40
CA ARG A 75 0.40 -5.95 -2.78
C ARG A 75 1.43 -6.23 -1.69
N SER A 76 1.27 -7.34 -0.97
CA SER A 76 2.15 -7.74 0.15
C SER A 76 3.34 -8.57 -0.29
N SER A 77 3.26 -9.09 -1.51
CA SER A 77 4.19 -10.06 -2.05
C SER A 77 5.55 -9.41 -2.28
N PRO A 78 6.66 -10.15 -2.08
CA PRO A 78 7.97 -9.70 -2.55
C PRO A 78 8.02 -9.46 -4.07
N LEU A 79 7.01 -9.92 -4.81
CA LEU A 79 6.84 -9.64 -6.23
C LEU A 79 6.42 -8.21 -6.53
N ALA A 80 5.84 -7.44 -5.58
CA ALA A 80 5.32 -6.11 -5.87
C ALA A 80 6.37 -5.27 -6.63
N LEU A 81 6.00 -4.89 -7.86
CA LEU A 81 6.85 -4.38 -8.93
C LEU A 81 8.04 -3.53 -8.48
N GLY A 82 9.21 -3.88 -9.01
CA GLY A 82 10.43 -3.09 -8.86
C GLY A 82 11.39 -3.57 -7.78
N ASN A 83 11.23 -4.78 -7.24
CA ASN A 83 12.27 -5.42 -6.45
C ASN A 83 13.26 -6.17 -7.38
N PRO A 84 14.39 -5.57 -7.79
CA PRO A 84 15.37 -6.24 -8.67
C PRO A 84 16.03 -7.44 -7.99
N PHE A 85 15.85 -7.60 -6.67
CA PHE A 85 16.49 -8.66 -5.89
C PHE A 85 15.71 -9.98 -5.93
N TYR A 86 14.47 -10.01 -6.45
CA TYR A 86 13.65 -11.22 -6.54
C TYR A 86 13.04 -11.40 -7.94
N PRO A 87 13.81 -11.95 -8.90
CA PRO A 87 13.30 -12.31 -10.21
C PRO A 87 12.19 -13.38 -10.12
N ALA A 88 11.15 -13.26 -10.94
CA ALA A 88 9.96 -14.12 -10.87
C ALA A 88 10.28 -15.61 -11.07
N ASP A 89 11.29 -15.96 -11.85
CA ASP A 89 11.76 -17.33 -12.09
C ASP A 89 12.40 -17.95 -10.85
N ILE A 90 13.18 -17.17 -10.07
CA ILE A 90 13.74 -17.63 -8.79
C ILE A 90 12.62 -17.87 -7.79
N VAL A 91 11.70 -16.92 -7.65
CA VAL A 91 10.55 -17.06 -6.74
C VAL A 91 9.65 -18.24 -7.17
N ALA A 92 9.45 -18.44 -8.47
CA ALA A 92 8.67 -19.55 -9.01
C ALA A 92 9.29 -20.91 -8.65
N ALA A 93 10.61 -21.01 -8.78
CA ALA A 93 11.35 -22.21 -8.44
C ALA A 93 11.28 -22.51 -6.93
N GLU A 94 11.43 -21.48 -6.08
CA GLU A 94 11.30 -21.63 -4.62
C GLU A 94 9.89 -22.05 -4.20
N LEU A 95 8.87 -21.52 -4.86
CA LEU A 95 7.47 -21.80 -4.57
C LEU A 95 6.94 -23.09 -5.22
N GLY A 96 7.68 -23.66 -6.18
CA GLY A 96 7.19 -24.79 -6.98
C GLY A 96 5.96 -24.44 -7.81
N VAL A 97 5.87 -23.20 -8.30
CA VAL A 97 4.75 -22.70 -9.11
C VAL A 97 5.21 -22.35 -10.54
N ASP A 98 4.25 -22.09 -11.41
CA ASP A 98 4.53 -21.72 -12.79
C ASP A 98 5.10 -20.30 -12.88
N ALA A 99 6.28 -20.13 -13.50
CA ALA A 99 6.94 -18.84 -13.63
C ALA A 99 6.11 -17.83 -14.44
N TRP A 100 5.36 -18.29 -15.44
CA TRP A 100 4.44 -17.43 -16.19
C TRP A 100 3.34 -16.90 -15.27
N ALA A 101 2.83 -17.71 -14.33
CA ALA A 101 1.80 -17.26 -13.41
C ALA A 101 2.31 -16.13 -12.51
N LEU A 102 3.51 -16.26 -11.93
CA LEU A 102 4.09 -15.19 -11.12
C LEU A 102 4.42 -13.94 -11.93
N GLU A 103 4.91 -14.08 -13.17
CA GLU A 103 5.15 -12.94 -14.05
C GLU A 103 3.86 -12.18 -14.37
N ASN A 104 2.76 -12.88 -14.65
CA ASN A 104 1.48 -12.20 -14.89
C ASN A 104 0.92 -11.58 -13.61
N LEU A 105 1.10 -12.21 -12.45
CA LEU A 105 0.67 -11.65 -11.17
C LEU A 105 1.48 -10.40 -10.78
N ASP A 106 2.80 -10.37 -11.03
CA ASP A 106 3.67 -9.20 -10.87
C ASP A 106 3.17 -8.03 -11.74
N LEU A 107 2.93 -8.30 -13.03
CA LEU A 107 2.37 -7.30 -13.94
C LEU A 107 0.95 -6.84 -13.58
N LEU A 108 0.22 -7.60 -12.78
CA LEU A 108 -1.11 -7.25 -12.28
C LEU A 108 -1.09 -6.61 -10.89
N SER A 109 0.04 -6.61 -10.18
CA SER A 109 0.16 -6.04 -8.82
C SER A 109 0.35 -4.51 -8.82
N LEU A 110 -0.29 -3.82 -9.76
CA LEU A 110 -0.07 -2.40 -10.05
C LEU A 110 -1.02 -1.45 -9.32
N ASP A 111 -1.97 -2.00 -8.60
CA ASP A 111 -3.08 -1.26 -8.03
C ASP A 111 -2.69 -0.07 -7.15
N GLU A 112 -1.66 -0.18 -6.32
CA GLU A 112 -1.19 0.93 -5.50
C GLU A 112 -0.69 2.11 -6.33
N ILE A 113 -0.08 1.84 -7.49
CA ILE A 113 0.44 2.89 -8.38
C ILE A 113 -0.67 3.40 -9.30
N LEU A 114 -1.49 2.49 -9.83
CA LEU A 114 -2.56 2.79 -10.78
C LEU A 114 -3.79 3.43 -10.15
N TRP A 115 -3.95 3.40 -8.83
CA TRP A 115 -5.20 3.86 -8.19
C TRP A 115 -5.01 4.78 -6.99
N ARG A 116 -3.87 4.75 -6.29
CA ARG A 116 -3.65 5.58 -5.09
C ARG A 116 -3.23 7.03 -5.41
N TRP A 117 -2.66 7.27 -6.60
CA TRP A 117 -2.00 8.54 -6.96
C TRP A 117 -2.59 9.16 -8.23
N ASP A 118 -3.86 9.59 -8.23
CA ASP A 118 -4.55 10.11 -9.42
C ASP A 118 -4.71 9.12 -10.58
N GLY A 119 -4.57 7.83 -10.27
CA GLY A 119 -4.93 6.80 -11.20
C GLY A 119 -3.89 6.52 -12.30
N LEU A 120 -4.33 6.39 -13.56
CA LEU A 120 -3.41 6.30 -14.72
C LEU A 120 -2.48 7.51 -14.83
N TYR A 121 -2.92 8.70 -14.37
CA TYR A 121 -2.10 9.89 -14.39
C TYR A 121 -0.82 9.71 -13.57
N GLY A 122 -0.93 9.25 -12.32
CA GLY A 122 0.22 8.96 -11.48
C GLY A 122 1.05 7.83 -12.03
N PHE A 123 0.42 6.76 -12.50
CA PHE A 123 1.14 5.59 -13.04
C PHE A 123 2.19 5.96 -14.10
N PHE A 124 1.85 6.81 -15.08
CA PHE A 124 2.81 7.19 -16.13
C PHE A 124 3.98 8.06 -15.66
N LEU A 125 3.94 8.59 -14.44
CA LEU A 125 5.04 9.31 -13.80
C LEU A 125 6.10 8.37 -13.22
N PHE A 126 5.76 7.10 -12.97
CA PHE A 126 6.66 6.15 -12.34
C PHE A 126 7.39 5.27 -13.36
N PRO A 127 8.57 4.72 -13.00
CA PRO A 127 9.29 3.75 -13.83
C PRO A 127 8.46 2.50 -14.17
N ALA A 128 7.49 2.12 -13.34
CA ALA A 128 6.57 1.01 -13.62
C ALA A 128 5.80 1.16 -14.95
N ALA A 129 5.65 2.38 -15.46
CA ALA A 129 5.01 2.61 -16.76
C ALA A 129 5.86 2.21 -17.97
N ASP A 130 7.15 1.90 -17.79
CA ASP A 130 8.00 1.37 -18.85
C ASP A 130 7.47 0.01 -19.37
N ASP A 131 6.78 -0.73 -18.49
CA ASP A 131 6.16 -2.03 -18.74
C ASP A 131 4.67 -1.94 -19.14
N ALA A 132 4.13 -0.74 -19.40
CA ALA A 132 2.71 -0.57 -19.76
C ALA A 132 2.21 -1.49 -20.90
N PRO A 133 2.98 -1.77 -21.98
CA PRO A 133 2.59 -2.74 -22.99
C PRO A 133 2.40 -4.16 -22.44
N GLU A 134 3.34 -4.63 -21.63
CA GLU A 134 3.34 -5.95 -20.98
C GLU A 134 2.18 -6.07 -20.00
N ILE A 135 1.91 -5.02 -19.25
CA ILE A 135 0.78 -4.90 -18.33
C ILE A 135 -0.54 -5.03 -19.10
N ALA A 136 -0.69 -4.33 -20.22
CA ALA A 136 -1.89 -4.43 -21.06
C ALA A 136 -2.08 -5.86 -21.63
N LEU A 137 -0.99 -6.58 -21.92
CA LEU A 137 -1.04 -7.98 -22.32
C LEU A 137 -1.46 -8.90 -21.16
N ALA A 138 -0.91 -8.70 -19.96
CA ALA A 138 -1.29 -9.44 -18.76
C ALA A 138 -2.77 -9.24 -18.41
N MET A 139 -3.26 -8.00 -18.42
CA MET A 139 -4.68 -7.68 -18.27
C MET A 139 -5.55 -8.37 -19.32
N GLY A 140 -5.10 -8.40 -20.57
CA GLY A 140 -5.80 -9.09 -21.65
C GLY A 140 -5.93 -10.60 -21.43
N ARG A 141 -4.88 -11.24 -20.92
CA ARG A 141 -4.85 -12.67 -20.58
C ARG A 141 -5.72 -12.99 -19.37
N ALA A 142 -5.73 -12.11 -18.36
CA ALA A 142 -6.57 -12.23 -17.18
C ALA A 142 -8.06 -11.89 -17.44
N GLY A 143 -8.39 -11.35 -18.62
CA GLY A 143 -9.76 -10.96 -18.97
C GLY A 143 -10.20 -9.61 -18.41
N LEU A 144 -9.27 -8.78 -17.93
CA LEU A 144 -9.50 -7.43 -17.40
C LEU A 144 -9.64 -6.41 -18.54
N GLN A 145 -10.66 -6.59 -19.38
CA GLN A 145 -10.77 -5.86 -20.65
C GLN A 145 -11.02 -4.36 -20.48
N ARG A 146 -11.75 -3.94 -19.44
CA ARG A 146 -12.02 -2.52 -19.17
C ARG A 146 -10.71 -1.77 -18.91
N GLN A 147 -9.91 -2.28 -17.98
CA GLN A 147 -8.64 -1.69 -17.55
C GLN A 147 -7.62 -1.75 -18.68
N ARG A 148 -7.56 -2.87 -19.42
CA ARG A 148 -6.72 -2.96 -20.62
C ARG A 148 -7.08 -1.89 -21.64
N ALA A 149 -8.37 -1.70 -21.95
CA ALA A 149 -8.80 -0.72 -22.95
C ALA A 149 -8.44 0.71 -22.52
N ALA A 150 -8.65 1.05 -21.25
CA ALA A 150 -8.27 2.34 -20.68
C ALA A 150 -6.74 2.56 -20.71
N LEU A 151 -5.94 1.57 -20.31
CA LEU A 151 -4.48 1.63 -20.34
C LEU A 151 -3.96 1.82 -21.78
N GLN A 152 -4.48 1.04 -22.74
CA GLN A 152 -4.11 1.17 -24.16
C GLN A 152 -4.52 2.53 -24.74
N ALA A 153 -5.67 3.06 -24.35
CA ALA A 153 -6.09 4.41 -24.75
C ALA A 153 -5.16 5.48 -24.16
N ALA A 154 -4.76 5.35 -22.90
CA ALA A 154 -3.81 6.24 -22.26
C ALA A 154 -2.42 6.17 -22.91
N MET A 155 -1.91 4.98 -23.21
CA MET A 155 -0.63 4.80 -23.92
C MET A 155 -0.62 5.52 -25.27
N ARG A 156 -1.73 5.50 -26.02
CA ARG A 156 -1.85 6.20 -27.31
C ARG A 156 -1.71 7.72 -27.19
N LEU A 157 -2.01 8.31 -26.03
CA LEU A 157 -1.78 9.74 -25.78
C LEU A 157 -0.29 10.10 -25.80
N PHE A 158 0.62 9.15 -25.57
CA PHE A 158 2.08 9.33 -25.65
C PHE A 158 2.66 9.08 -27.06
N GLY A 159 1.82 8.70 -28.01
CA GLY A 159 2.19 8.39 -29.39
C GLY A 159 2.24 6.90 -29.70
N ASN A 160 2.52 6.59 -30.97
CA ASN A 160 2.66 5.24 -31.49
C ASN A 160 4.01 5.11 -32.24
N PRO A 161 4.97 4.32 -31.72
CA PRO A 161 4.88 3.45 -30.55
C PRO A 161 4.87 4.24 -29.22
N PHE A 162 4.35 3.59 -28.17
CA PHE A 162 4.41 4.10 -26.80
C PHE A 162 5.89 4.23 -26.35
N PRO A 163 6.33 5.40 -25.86
CA PRO A 163 7.69 5.60 -25.37
C PRO A 163 7.90 4.94 -24.00
N ARG A 164 8.73 3.89 -23.98
CA ARG A 164 9.09 3.18 -22.75
C ARG A 164 10.04 3.95 -21.85
N ASP A 165 10.82 4.89 -22.36
CA ASP A 165 11.70 5.72 -21.54
C ASP A 165 10.90 6.81 -20.82
N SER A 166 11.10 6.96 -19.51
CA SER A 166 10.38 7.94 -18.69
C SER A 166 10.72 9.38 -19.06
N GLN A 167 11.97 9.67 -19.42
CA GLN A 167 12.34 11.02 -19.87
C GLN A 167 11.68 11.36 -21.20
N GLU A 168 11.57 10.41 -22.10
CA GLU A 168 10.87 10.58 -23.38
C GLU A 168 9.37 10.79 -23.17
N ARG A 169 8.72 10.06 -22.24
CA ARG A 169 7.35 10.35 -21.81
C ARG A 169 7.22 11.80 -21.32
N SER A 170 8.12 12.22 -20.44
CA SER A 170 8.10 13.58 -19.88
C SER A 170 8.35 14.67 -20.94
N ARG A 171 9.27 14.44 -21.88
CA ARG A 171 9.55 15.39 -22.98
C ARG A 171 8.36 15.58 -23.90
N ARG A 172 7.65 14.49 -24.23
CA ARG A 172 6.52 14.53 -25.16
C ARG A 172 5.30 15.24 -24.58
N ASN A 173 5.05 15.06 -23.29
CA ASN A 173 3.77 15.44 -22.70
C ASN A 173 3.88 16.35 -21.47
N ALA A 174 5.04 16.99 -21.26
CA ALA A 174 5.32 18.00 -20.23
C ALA A 174 4.38 17.87 -19.03
N PHE A 175 4.58 16.83 -18.21
CA PHE A 175 3.78 16.54 -17.01
C PHE A 175 3.85 17.70 -16.03
N MET A 176 3.10 18.77 -16.29
CA MET A 176 3.02 19.94 -15.45
C MET A 176 1.69 20.61 -15.77
N THR A 177 0.84 20.70 -14.75
CA THR A 177 -0.13 21.79 -14.65
C THR A 177 0.52 23.07 -15.15
N SER A 178 -0.19 23.81 -16.01
CA SER A 178 0.27 25.13 -16.43
C SER A 178 0.68 25.98 -15.22
N PRO A 179 1.50 27.04 -15.36
CA PRO A 179 1.84 27.93 -14.25
C PRO A 179 0.62 28.48 -13.50
N ALA A 180 -0.57 28.47 -14.13
CA ALA A 180 -1.85 28.87 -13.56
C ALA A 180 -2.61 27.74 -12.81
N GLY A 181 -2.04 26.54 -12.68
CA GLY A 181 -2.70 25.38 -12.08
C GLY A 181 -3.76 24.74 -12.96
N ILE A 182 -3.91 25.17 -14.21
CA ILE A 182 -4.92 24.65 -15.14
C ILE A 182 -4.38 23.36 -15.78
N PRO A 183 -5.13 22.23 -15.72
CA PRO A 183 -4.77 20.98 -16.41
C PRO A 183 -4.67 21.19 -17.92
N SER A 184 -3.65 20.61 -18.55
CA SER A 184 -3.53 20.59 -20.01
C SER A 184 -4.58 19.67 -20.66
N PRO A 185 -4.85 19.81 -21.97
CA PRO A 185 -5.70 18.85 -22.69
C PRO A 185 -5.21 17.40 -22.54
N PHE A 186 -3.89 17.20 -22.45
CA PHE A 186 -3.28 15.90 -22.20
C PHE A 186 -3.66 15.36 -20.80
N ASP A 187 -3.55 16.19 -19.76
CA ASP A 187 -3.91 15.81 -18.39
C ASP A 187 -5.40 15.45 -18.28
N ILE A 188 -6.27 16.23 -18.93
CA ILE A 188 -7.72 15.96 -18.99
C ILE A 188 -7.99 14.61 -19.65
N ALA A 189 -7.35 14.35 -20.80
CA ALA A 189 -7.51 13.08 -21.51
C ALA A 189 -7.00 11.89 -20.68
N LEU A 190 -5.88 12.05 -19.97
CA LEU A 190 -5.32 10.99 -19.14
C LEU A 190 -6.18 10.71 -17.91
N ARG A 191 -6.69 11.75 -17.24
CA ARG A 191 -7.67 11.62 -16.13
C ARG A 191 -8.96 10.97 -16.59
N PHE A 192 -9.44 11.28 -17.80
CA PHE A 192 -10.60 10.63 -18.39
C PHE A 192 -10.36 9.11 -18.57
N GLN A 193 -9.20 8.70 -19.10
CA GLN A 193 -8.88 7.26 -19.19
C GLN A 193 -8.76 6.61 -17.81
N SER A 194 -8.25 7.34 -16.82
CA SER A 194 -8.19 6.85 -15.45
C SER A 194 -9.57 6.61 -14.83
N GLN A 195 -10.57 7.43 -15.15
CA GLN A 195 -11.95 7.19 -14.73
C GLN A 195 -12.54 5.99 -15.47
N ALA A 196 -12.21 5.84 -16.77
CA ALA A 196 -12.69 4.75 -17.60
C ALA A 196 -12.18 3.37 -17.15
N SER A 197 -11.04 3.29 -16.44
CA SER A 197 -10.55 2.02 -15.89
C SER A 197 -11.41 1.49 -14.72
N GLY A 198 -12.23 2.32 -14.06
CA GLY A 198 -13.08 1.94 -12.92
C GLY A 198 -12.59 2.47 -11.56
N SER A 199 -13.10 1.89 -10.45
CA SER A 199 -12.58 2.12 -9.10
C SER A 199 -11.57 1.03 -8.72
N LEU A 200 -10.79 1.26 -7.65
CA LEU A 200 -9.93 0.25 -7.06
C LEU A 200 -10.72 -1.00 -6.63
N ASP A 201 -11.85 -0.83 -5.94
CA ASP A 201 -12.68 -1.96 -5.51
C ASP A 201 -13.20 -2.79 -6.69
N ALA A 202 -13.59 -2.13 -7.79
CA ALA A 202 -14.04 -2.82 -9.00
C ALA A 202 -12.87 -3.55 -9.70
N TYR A 203 -11.65 -3.02 -9.63
CA TYR A 203 -10.46 -3.70 -10.12
C TYR A 203 -10.13 -4.93 -9.27
N ASP A 204 -10.14 -4.80 -7.94
CA ASP A 204 -9.88 -5.89 -7.01
C ASP A 204 -10.87 -7.03 -7.24
N GLN A 205 -12.17 -6.73 -7.33
CA GLN A 205 -13.18 -7.73 -7.61
C GLN A 205 -12.92 -8.48 -8.93
N GLU A 206 -12.67 -7.75 -10.03
CA GLU A 206 -12.41 -8.38 -11.33
C GLU A 206 -11.10 -9.18 -11.35
N LEU A 207 -10.09 -8.74 -10.59
CA LEU A 207 -8.82 -9.45 -10.43
C LEU A 207 -9.01 -10.74 -9.62
N GLU A 208 -9.76 -10.72 -8.52
CA GLU A 208 -10.14 -11.94 -7.77
C GLU A 208 -10.86 -12.94 -8.67
N GLU A 209 -11.85 -12.47 -9.45
CA GLU A 209 -12.59 -13.30 -10.39
C GLU A 209 -11.70 -13.86 -11.52
N ALA A 210 -10.72 -13.09 -11.98
CA ALA A 210 -9.72 -13.56 -12.95
C ALA A 210 -8.81 -14.64 -12.35
N ILE A 211 -8.27 -14.42 -11.15
CA ILE A 211 -7.40 -15.35 -10.44
C ILE A 211 -8.15 -16.64 -10.09
N ALA A 212 -9.42 -16.55 -9.69
CA ALA A 212 -10.24 -17.72 -9.36
C ALA A 212 -10.55 -18.60 -10.59
N ARG A 213 -10.65 -18.00 -11.79
CA ARG A 213 -10.90 -18.73 -13.05
C ARG A 213 -9.67 -19.44 -13.60
N ASP A 214 -8.47 -18.94 -13.30
CA ASP A 214 -7.21 -19.51 -13.78
C ASP A 214 -6.51 -20.32 -12.67
N ARG A 215 -6.41 -21.64 -12.85
CA ARG A 215 -5.81 -22.54 -11.87
C ARG A 215 -4.34 -22.22 -11.58
N CYS A 216 -3.59 -21.76 -12.58
CA CYS A 216 -2.18 -21.40 -12.41
C CYS A 216 -2.06 -20.14 -11.54
N LEU A 217 -2.85 -19.11 -11.83
CA LEU A 217 -2.87 -17.87 -11.04
C LEU A 217 -3.34 -18.14 -9.61
N SER A 218 -4.39 -18.94 -9.45
CA SER A 218 -4.92 -19.33 -8.13
C SER A 218 -3.87 -20.07 -7.28
N ALA A 219 -3.16 -21.05 -7.86
CA ALA A 219 -2.11 -21.79 -7.18
C ALA A 219 -0.92 -20.88 -6.80
N ALA A 220 -0.52 -19.98 -7.71
CA ALA A 220 0.53 -19.01 -7.45
C ALA A 220 0.17 -18.05 -6.30
N VAL A 221 -1.06 -17.51 -6.28
CA VAL A 221 -1.54 -16.68 -5.17
C VAL A 221 -1.61 -17.46 -3.86
N ALA A 222 -2.05 -18.72 -3.87
CA ALA A 222 -2.07 -19.54 -2.67
C ALA A 222 -0.66 -19.75 -2.09
N ALA A 223 0.33 -20.01 -2.95
CA ALA A 223 1.73 -20.13 -2.57
C ALA A 223 2.28 -18.81 -2.00
N LEU A 224 2.02 -17.67 -2.65
CA LEU A 224 2.39 -16.35 -2.15
C LEU A 224 1.75 -16.03 -0.80
N ARG A 225 0.45 -16.34 -0.62
CA ARG A 225 -0.27 -16.15 0.65
C ARG A 225 0.37 -16.97 1.78
N ALA A 226 0.79 -18.20 1.48
CA ALA A 226 1.47 -19.06 2.44
C ALA A 226 2.85 -18.52 2.86
N MET A 227 3.53 -17.76 2.01
CA MET A 227 4.80 -17.11 2.35
C MET A 227 4.66 -15.85 3.21
N LEU A 228 3.48 -15.24 3.27
CA LEU A 228 3.29 -14.01 4.04
C LEU A 228 3.63 -14.26 5.50
N ARG A 229 4.67 -13.59 5.99
CA ARG A 229 5.08 -13.63 7.38
C ARG A 229 4.04 -12.88 8.22
N ASP A 230 3.95 -13.22 9.49
CA ASP A 230 2.98 -12.61 10.39
C ASP A 230 3.09 -11.09 10.50
N HIS A 231 4.30 -10.55 10.38
CA HIS A 231 4.51 -9.11 10.26
C HIS A 231 3.75 -8.52 9.06
N GLN A 232 3.87 -9.13 7.87
CA GLN A 232 3.19 -8.67 6.66
C GLN A 232 1.67 -8.80 6.81
N ARG A 233 1.20 -9.90 7.40
CA ARG A 233 -0.22 -10.14 7.69
C ARG A 233 -0.77 -9.10 8.67
N LEU A 234 0.01 -8.74 9.69
CA LEU A 234 -0.33 -7.69 10.65
C LEU A 234 -0.40 -6.32 9.97
N LEU A 235 0.60 -5.95 9.15
CA LEU A 235 0.56 -4.68 8.42
C LEU A 235 -0.68 -4.58 7.54
N ARG A 236 -1.11 -5.68 6.91
CA ARG A 236 -2.37 -5.71 6.15
C ARG A 236 -3.61 -5.54 7.01
N LEU A 237 -3.65 -6.20 8.17
CA LEU A 237 -4.72 -5.97 9.13
C LEU A 237 -4.82 -4.49 9.53
N ILE A 238 -3.68 -3.84 9.84
CA ILE A 238 -3.64 -2.42 10.20
C ILE A 238 -4.07 -1.53 9.02
N ASP A 239 -3.66 -1.86 7.79
CA ASP A 239 -4.10 -1.15 6.59
C ASP A 239 -5.62 -1.22 6.43
N TRP A 240 -6.22 -2.41 6.51
CA TRP A 240 -7.67 -2.58 6.43
C TRP A 240 -8.41 -1.81 7.51
N LEU A 241 -7.94 -1.88 8.77
CA LEU A 241 -8.53 -1.11 9.86
C LEU A 241 -8.45 0.41 9.61
N SER A 242 -7.45 0.87 8.85
CA SER A 242 -7.28 2.29 8.51
C SER A 242 -8.17 2.76 7.36
N ARG A 243 -8.64 1.86 6.48
CA ARG A 243 -9.43 2.25 5.29
C ARG A 243 -10.78 2.86 5.65
N ASP A 244 -11.42 2.35 6.69
CA ASP A 244 -12.74 2.82 7.15
C ASP A 244 -12.64 3.96 8.17
N ILE A 245 -11.42 4.38 8.51
CA ILE A 245 -11.18 5.42 9.51
C ILE A 245 -10.63 6.66 8.81
N ASP A 246 -11.49 7.67 8.67
CA ASP A 246 -11.10 8.98 8.17
C ASP A 246 -10.23 9.71 9.22
N VAL A 247 -8.91 9.69 8.99
CA VAL A 247 -7.91 10.36 9.84
C VAL A 247 -7.97 11.89 9.73
N ASP A 248 -8.59 12.42 8.69
CA ASP A 248 -8.76 13.86 8.43
C ASP A 248 -10.12 14.37 8.93
N ALA A 249 -10.99 13.47 9.42
CA ALA A 249 -12.23 13.84 10.09
C ALA A 249 -11.97 14.74 11.31
N SER A 250 -13.03 15.41 11.77
CA SER A 250 -12.98 16.16 13.02
C SER A 250 -12.46 15.29 14.17
N THR A 251 -11.69 15.87 15.09
CA THR A 251 -11.11 15.13 16.22
C THR A 251 -12.11 14.23 16.95
N PRO A 252 -13.34 14.67 17.28
CA PRO A 252 -14.32 13.79 17.92
C PRO A 252 -14.72 12.59 17.05
N ALA A 253 -14.99 12.81 15.77
CA ALA A 253 -15.40 11.75 14.85
C ALA A 253 -14.29 10.71 14.61
N TYR A 254 -13.05 11.16 14.40
CA TYR A 254 -11.89 10.25 14.27
C TYR A 254 -11.71 9.39 15.54
N ARG A 255 -11.77 10.03 16.71
CA ARG A 255 -11.64 9.35 18.00
C ARG A 255 -12.77 8.37 18.25
N GLU A 256 -14.01 8.73 17.95
CA GLU A 256 -15.17 7.84 18.05
C GLU A 256 -15.02 6.61 17.15
N ALA A 257 -14.64 6.81 15.87
CA ALA A 257 -14.40 5.74 14.92
C ALA A 257 -13.37 4.72 15.43
N VAL A 258 -12.21 5.18 15.90
CA VAL A 258 -11.17 4.30 16.48
C VAL A 258 -11.67 3.61 17.75
N LEU A 259 -12.36 4.32 18.63
CA LEU A 259 -12.84 3.76 19.89
C LEU A 259 -13.98 2.76 19.72
N SER A 260 -14.73 2.84 18.62
CA SER A 260 -15.79 1.90 18.27
C SER A 260 -15.30 0.55 17.77
N LEU A 261 -14.02 0.43 17.40
CA LEU A 261 -13.43 -0.84 16.99
C LEU A 261 -13.52 -1.88 18.13
N PRO A 262 -13.74 -3.17 17.82
CA PRO A 262 -13.58 -4.24 18.80
C PRO A 262 -12.22 -4.17 19.49
N LEU A 263 -12.16 -4.54 20.78
CA LEU A 263 -10.99 -4.29 21.64
C LEU A 263 -9.69 -4.84 21.04
N GLU A 264 -9.73 -6.03 20.48
CA GLU A 264 -8.61 -6.71 19.81
C GLU A 264 -8.04 -5.87 18.65
N PHE A 265 -8.90 -5.37 17.75
CA PHE A 265 -8.48 -4.55 16.62
C PHE A 265 -8.07 -3.14 17.04
N ARG A 266 -8.81 -2.56 17.99
CA ARG A 266 -8.52 -1.24 18.55
C ARG A 266 -7.13 -1.20 19.19
N THR A 267 -6.79 -2.22 19.96
CA THR A 267 -5.47 -2.32 20.61
C THR A 267 -4.35 -2.36 19.58
N LEU A 268 -4.49 -3.20 18.54
CA LEU A 268 -3.50 -3.29 17.46
C LEU A 268 -3.40 -1.98 16.67
N TYR A 269 -4.54 -1.38 16.30
CA TYR A 269 -4.57 -0.10 15.59
C TYR A 269 -3.88 1.01 16.38
N LEU A 270 -4.23 1.20 17.65
CA LEU A 270 -3.64 2.21 18.53
C LEU A 270 -2.14 1.97 18.76
N ALA A 271 -1.74 0.73 19.04
CA ALA A 271 -0.33 0.39 19.24
C ALA A 271 0.52 0.57 17.97
N SER A 272 -0.09 0.50 16.78
CA SER A 272 0.61 0.73 15.51
C SER A 272 0.98 2.20 15.28
N ARG A 273 0.24 3.16 15.86
CA ARG A 273 0.36 4.60 15.51
C ARG A 273 1.77 5.18 15.71
N PRO A 274 2.51 4.85 16.80
CA PRO A 274 3.90 5.30 16.95
C PRO A 274 4.88 4.70 15.93
N THR A 275 4.51 3.58 15.31
CA THR A 275 5.35 2.86 14.33
C THR A 275 5.07 3.25 12.89
N MET A 276 3.86 3.76 12.61
CA MET A 276 3.48 4.21 11.28
C MET A 276 4.36 5.40 10.88
N THR A 277 4.69 5.44 9.58
CA THR A 277 5.66 6.34 8.95
C THR A 277 5.20 7.80 8.97
N HIS A 278 5.17 8.40 10.15
CA HIS A 278 5.38 9.83 10.28
C HIS A 278 6.85 10.07 9.96
N ALA A 279 7.16 10.74 8.85
CA ALA A 279 8.53 11.15 8.54
C ALA A 279 9.16 11.97 9.69
N SER A 280 8.33 12.58 10.54
CA SER A 280 8.70 13.32 11.75
C SER A 280 8.48 12.55 13.07
N GLY A 281 8.22 11.24 13.05
CA GLY A 281 8.06 10.43 14.26
C GLY A 281 6.90 10.88 15.16
N LEU A 282 7.11 10.89 16.48
CA LEU A 282 6.13 11.32 17.48
C LEU A 282 5.71 12.78 17.29
N GLN A 283 6.56 13.64 16.72
CA GLN A 283 6.16 15.01 16.39
C GLN A 283 4.95 15.01 15.43
N GLY A 284 5.01 14.21 14.37
CA GLY A 284 3.93 14.09 13.39
C GLY A 284 2.68 13.45 14.01
N MET A 285 2.87 12.43 14.84
CA MET A 285 1.79 11.80 15.59
C MET A 285 1.05 12.83 16.47
N PHE A 286 1.75 13.56 17.34
CA PHE A 286 1.12 14.53 18.26
C PHE A 286 0.53 15.74 17.53
N ALA A 287 1.15 16.22 16.45
CA ALA A 287 0.63 17.31 15.64
C ALA A 287 -0.58 16.90 14.76
N GLY A 288 -0.75 15.61 14.50
CA GLY A 288 -1.84 15.03 13.71
C GLY A 288 -3.08 14.65 14.50
N GLY A 289 -4.00 13.95 13.83
CA GLY A 289 -5.19 13.34 14.43
C GLY A 289 -4.83 12.32 15.52
N ASP A 290 -3.75 11.56 15.32
CA ASP A 290 -3.25 10.55 16.27
C ASP A 290 -2.95 11.12 17.66
N GLY A 291 -2.53 12.38 17.76
CA GLY A 291 -2.27 13.03 19.04
C GLY A 291 -3.51 13.06 19.93
N ALA A 292 -4.72 13.09 19.36
CA ALA A 292 -5.96 13.06 20.11
C ALA A 292 -6.21 11.71 20.79
N LEU A 293 -5.49 10.68 20.38
CA LEU A 293 -5.53 9.31 20.89
C LEU A 293 -4.30 8.98 21.73
N ALA A 294 -3.40 9.93 22.03
CA ALA A 294 -2.15 9.65 22.73
C ALA A 294 -2.36 8.92 24.09
N PRO A 295 -3.36 9.26 24.93
CA PRO A 295 -3.66 8.49 26.14
C PRO A 295 -4.03 7.03 25.83
N GLU A 296 -4.86 6.81 24.81
CA GLU A 296 -5.31 5.48 24.38
C GLU A 296 -4.16 4.67 23.77
N ILE A 297 -3.26 5.32 23.02
CA ILE A 297 -2.04 4.71 22.50
C ILE A 297 -1.15 4.25 23.65
N ALA A 298 -0.95 5.08 24.68
CA ALA A 298 -0.18 4.69 25.86
C ALA A 298 -0.81 3.48 26.57
N GLN A 299 -2.15 3.45 26.70
CA GLN A 299 -2.87 2.32 27.28
C GLN A 299 -2.72 1.04 26.43
N ALA A 300 -2.89 1.13 25.11
CA ALA A 300 -2.75 -0.01 24.21
C ALA A 300 -1.34 -0.61 24.28
N LEU A 301 -0.30 0.22 24.41
CA LEU A 301 1.07 -0.24 24.62
C LEU A 301 1.22 -0.99 25.96
N GLU A 302 0.57 -0.54 27.04
CA GLU A 302 0.55 -1.29 28.30
C GLU A 302 -0.20 -2.61 28.22
N ASP A 303 -1.31 -2.64 27.48
CA ASP A 303 -2.10 -3.87 27.25
C ASP A 303 -1.26 -4.92 26.46
N LEU A 304 -0.27 -4.45 25.69
CA LEU A 304 0.76 -5.25 25.01
C LEU A 304 2.01 -5.51 25.87
N ARG A 305 2.01 -5.10 27.15
CA ARG A 305 3.12 -5.21 28.11
C ARG A 305 4.38 -4.43 27.71
N LEU A 306 4.21 -3.34 26.96
CA LEU A 306 5.28 -2.45 26.49
C LEU A 306 5.38 -1.20 27.37
N ALA A 307 5.63 -1.40 28.67
CA ALA A 307 5.63 -0.33 29.67
C ALA A 307 6.62 0.81 29.36
N GLN A 308 7.77 0.49 28.76
CA GLN A 308 8.77 1.49 28.37
C GLN A 308 8.24 2.41 27.25
N GLN A 309 7.63 1.84 26.21
CA GLN A 309 7.07 2.57 25.08
C GLN A 309 5.85 3.40 25.55
N ALA A 310 5.00 2.84 26.40
CA ALA A 310 3.90 3.56 27.02
C ALA A 310 4.39 4.77 27.83
N ALA A 311 5.48 4.62 28.60
CA ALA A 311 6.09 5.72 29.35
C ALA A 311 6.62 6.82 28.43
N VAL A 312 7.21 6.49 27.28
CA VAL A 312 7.65 7.49 26.28
C VAL A 312 6.46 8.29 25.73
N ILE A 313 5.33 7.64 25.44
CA ILE A 313 4.12 8.35 24.99
C ILE A 313 3.60 9.29 26.09
N ARG A 314 3.58 8.85 27.35
CA ARG A 314 3.18 9.70 28.49
C ARG A 314 4.11 10.88 28.72
N GLU A 315 5.41 10.68 28.55
CA GLU A 315 6.38 11.76 28.58
C GLU A 315 6.09 12.80 27.49
N GLY A 316 5.77 12.34 26.28
CA GLY A 316 5.31 13.21 25.19
C GLY A 316 4.02 13.97 25.53
N ILE A 317 3.02 13.31 26.14
CA ILE A 317 1.78 13.93 26.62
C ILE A 317 2.10 15.04 27.64
N ALA A 318 2.98 14.77 28.60
CA ALA A 318 3.34 15.69 29.68
C ALA A 318 4.03 16.98 29.17
N MET A 319 4.65 16.94 27.98
CA MET A 319 5.28 18.13 27.39
C MET A 319 4.27 19.22 26.98
N PHE A 320 2.98 18.90 26.87
CA PHE A 320 1.91 19.86 26.59
C PHE A 320 1.34 20.52 27.85
N GLY A 321 1.87 20.18 29.04
CA GLY A 321 1.43 20.73 30.32
C GLY A 321 0.43 19.83 31.08
N PRO A 322 -0.21 20.35 32.14
CA PRO A 322 -1.04 19.55 33.05
C PRO A 322 -2.36 19.08 32.42
N SER A 323 -2.83 19.77 31.38
CA SER A 323 -4.05 19.42 30.64
C SER A 323 -3.68 19.21 29.18
N PHE A 324 -3.52 17.96 28.77
CA PHE A 324 -3.21 17.62 27.39
C PHE A 324 -4.40 17.98 26.46
N PRO A 325 -4.20 18.82 25.42
CA PRO A 325 -5.29 19.19 24.53
C PRO A 325 -5.64 18.02 23.60
N ILE A 326 -6.87 17.51 23.68
CA ILE A 326 -7.34 16.44 22.80
C ILE A 326 -7.64 16.96 21.39
N SER A 327 -8.07 18.22 21.24
CA SER A 327 -8.35 18.84 19.94
C SER A 327 -7.07 18.96 19.09
N THR A 328 -7.12 18.45 17.86
CA THR A 328 -6.01 18.57 16.90
C THR A 328 -5.76 20.04 16.54
N VAL A 329 -6.84 20.82 16.36
CA VAL A 329 -6.74 22.25 16.04
C VAL A 329 -6.07 23.01 17.18
N GLU A 330 -6.52 22.77 18.41
CA GLU A 330 -5.97 23.42 19.60
C GLU A 330 -4.49 23.08 19.79
N ARG A 331 -4.09 21.80 19.66
CA ARG A 331 -2.67 21.41 19.71
C ARG A 331 -1.85 22.15 18.66
N ARG A 332 -2.34 22.23 17.43
CA ARG A 332 -1.63 22.90 16.33
C ARG A 332 -1.46 24.39 16.60
N GLU A 333 -2.52 25.07 17.02
CA GLU A 333 -2.52 26.51 17.31
C GLU A 333 -1.62 26.87 18.48
N LEU A 334 -1.67 26.09 19.56
CA LEU A 334 -0.93 26.39 20.79
C LEU A 334 0.55 25.99 20.71
N PHE A 335 0.88 24.91 20.00
CA PHE A 335 2.20 24.27 20.12
C PHE A 335 2.95 24.11 18.79
N PHE A 336 2.27 24.14 17.64
CA PHE A 336 2.87 23.89 16.32
C PHE A 336 2.69 25.03 15.31
N ALA A 337 2.21 26.21 15.74
CA ALA A 337 1.92 27.34 14.86
C ALA A 337 3.18 28.08 14.35
N SER A 338 4.35 27.82 14.91
CA SER A 338 5.58 28.52 14.53
C SER A 338 6.12 28.06 13.17
N ALA A 339 6.63 28.99 12.36
CA ALA A 339 7.21 28.72 11.04
C ALA A 339 8.55 27.94 11.06
N GLY A 340 8.92 27.31 12.17
CA GLY A 340 10.16 26.56 12.36
C GLY A 340 10.04 25.52 13.47
N ILE A 341 11.10 24.72 13.64
CA ILE A 341 11.15 23.64 14.63
C ILE A 341 11.26 24.23 16.04
N SER A 342 10.18 24.14 16.81
CA SER A 342 10.12 24.58 18.20
C SER A 342 10.97 23.68 19.12
N PRO A 343 11.25 24.09 20.36
CA PRO A 343 11.84 23.20 21.36
C PRO A 343 11.01 21.93 21.60
N LEU A 344 9.68 22.05 21.57
CA LEU A 344 8.77 20.91 21.69
C LEU A 344 8.96 19.93 20.53
N ASP A 345 9.02 20.42 19.29
CA ASP A 345 9.24 19.57 18.10
C ASP A 345 10.53 18.76 18.24
N ARG A 346 11.62 19.39 18.69
CA ARG A 346 12.90 18.71 18.94
C ARG A 346 12.77 17.63 20.01
N ASN A 347 12.14 17.94 21.14
CA ASN A 347 11.96 16.97 22.21
C ASN A 347 11.11 15.77 21.78
N LEU A 348 10.06 15.99 20.97
CA LEU A 348 9.23 14.91 20.41
C LEU A 348 10.02 14.06 19.39
N LEU A 349 10.88 14.68 18.57
CA LEU A 349 11.79 13.97 17.68
C LEU A 349 12.79 13.11 18.47
N ASP A 350 13.38 13.65 19.54
CA ASP A 350 14.31 12.92 20.41
C ASP A 350 13.62 11.75 21.13
N LEU A 351 12.37 11.94 21.59
CA LEU A 351 11.57 10.84 22.15
C LEU A 351 11.31 9.73 21.14
N SER A 352 11.17 10.07 19.86
CA SER A 352 10.93 9.09 18.80
C SER A 352 12.06 8.08 18.68
N ALA A 353 13.30 8.49 18.97
CA ALA A 353 14.47 7.61 18.96
C ALA A 353 14.45 6.57 20.09
N ARG A 354 13.64 6.79 21.15
CA ARG A 354 13.47 5.86 22.29
C ARG A 354 12.39 4.82 22.06
N ILE A 355 11.57 4.98 21.01
CA ILE A 355 10.54 4.00 20.65
C ILE A 355 11.18 2.85 19.88
N ASP A 356 11.25 1.68 20.53
CA ASP A 356 11.58 0.43 19.85
C ASP A 356 10.38 -0.04 19.02
N ARG A 357 10.41 0.30 17.72
CA ARG A 357 9.36 -0.09 16.76
C ARG A 357 9.31 -1.60 16.53
N GLY A 358 10.45 -2.29 16.63
CA GLY A 358 10.53 -3.74 16.48
C GLY A 358 9.76 -4.44 17.60
N ALA A 359 10.03 -4.05 18.85
CA ALA A 359 9.33 -4.58 20.01
C ALA A 359 7.80 -4.35 19.95
N ILE A 360 7.36 -3.18 19.46
CA ILE A 360 5.93 -2.90 19.27
C ILE A 360 5.31 -3.88 18.26
N VAL A 361 5.96 -4.06 17.10
CA VAL A 361 5.44 -4.95 16.06
C VAL A 361 5.45 -6.41 16.51
N ASP A 362 6.49 -6.87 17.18
CA ASP A 362 6.57 -8.24 17.69
C ASP A 362 5.46 -8.53 18.72
N ALA A 363 5.20 -7.57 19.63
CA ALA A 363 4.12 -7.69 20.61
C ALA A 363 2.73 -7.68 19.96
N MET A 364 2.51 -6.84 18.93
CA MET A 364 1.28 -6.84 18.15
C MET A 364 1.07 -8.16 17.41
N VAL A 365 2.11 -8.74 16.80
CA VAL A 365 2.03 -10.06 16.15
C VAL A 365 1.66 -11.14 17.16
N LEU A 366 2.32 -11.16 18.32
CA LEU A 366 2.04 -12.12 19.39
C LEU A 366 0.58 -12.00 19.86
N ARG A 367 0.10 -10.77 20.06
CA ARG A 367 -1.28 -10.51 20.47
C ARG A 367 -2.28 -10.92 19.39
N ALA A 368 -2.06 -10.55 18.14
CA ALA A 368 -2.94 -10.88 17.02
C ALA A 368 -3.07 -12.40 16.82
N ARG A 369 -1.97 -13.15 17.03
CA ARG A 369 -1.98 -14.62 17.04
C ARG A 369 -2.82 -15.17 18.18
N ALA A 370 -2.59 -14.68 19.40
CA ALA A 370 -3.29 -15.16 20.60
C ALA A 370 -4.81 -14.92 20.51
N ASP A 371 -5.21 -13.77 19.97
CA ASP A 371 -6.61 -13.40 19.77
C ASP A 371 -7.23 -14.05 18.51
N GLY A 372 -6.43 -14.73 17.67
CA GLY A 372 -6.89 -15.39 16.45
C GLY A 372 -7.40 -14.42 15.38
N VAL A 373 -6.90 -13.18 15.39
CA VAL A 373 -7.29 -12.09 14.48
C VAL A 373 -6.29 -11.84 13.36
N LEU A 374 -5.13 -12.48 13.41
CA LEU A 374 -4.15 -12.36 12.34
C LEU A 374 -4.73 -12.97 11.04
N PRO A 375 -4.72 -12.22 9.92
CA PRO A 375 -5.27 -12.70 8.66
C PRO A 375 -4.54 -13.93 8.12
N ARG A 376 -5.25 -14.79 7.39
CA ARG A 376 -4.74 -16.04 6.82
C ARG A 376 -4.57 -16.00 5.32
#